data_AF-A0A8I1KAA3-F1
#
_entry.id   AF-A0A8I1KAA3-F1
#
_cell.length_a   1.000
_cell.length_b   1.000
_cell.length_c   1.000
_cell.angle_alpha   90.00
_cell.angle_beta   90.00
_cell.angle_gamma   90.00
#
_symmetry.space_group_name_H-M   'P 1'
#
loop_
_entity.id
_entity.type
_entity.pdbx_description
1 polymer ?
#
loop_
_entity_poly.entity_id
_entity_poly.type
_entity_poly.pdbx_seq_one_letter_code
_entity_poly.pdbx_strand_id
1 'polypeptide(L)'
;MERLSGYEDFDLGQLVNFIVMGRGDTVIELEAALGFSVMTNRSNGCRYGDADFLPSWEVIEVHRYWYEVVYVLGDDGFGIVIFVPKDTDPELIEMLQQYAPE
;
A
#
# COMPACT_ATOMS: atom_id res chain seq x y z
N MET A 1 1.94 22.56 -13.76
CA MET A 1 2.34 21.48 -12.85
C MET A 1 3.35 22.06 -11.89
N GLU A 2 2.95 22.28 -10.65
CA GLU A 2 3.83 22.73 -9.59
C GLU A 2 4.61 21.52 -9.08
N ARG A 3 5.94 21.62 -9.00
CA ARG A 3 6.79 20.52 -8.55
C ARG A 3 6.76 20.47 -7.04
N LEU A 4 6.66 19.27 -6.46
CA LEU A 4 6.70 19.03 -5.01
C LEU A 4 7.93 19.65 -4.32
N SER A 5 8.99 19.94 -5.08
CA SER A 5 10.19 20.65 -4.62
C SER A 5 9.95 22.10 -4.19
N GLY A 6 8.75 22.67 -4.39
CA GLY A 6 8.41 24.01 -3.90
C GLY A 6 8.11 24.09 -2.40
N TYR A 7 7.99 22.94 -1.73
CA TYR A 7 7.75 22.83 -0.29
C TYR A 7 9.06 22.52 0.46
N GLU A 8 10.07 23.38 0.32
CA GLU A 8 11.38 23.21 0.99
C GLU A 8 11.29 23.28 2.54
N ASP A 9 10.17 23.75 3.09
CA ASP A 9 9.94 23.84 4.55
C ASP A 9 9.34 22.56 5.18
N PHE A 10 8.94 21.56 4.38
CA PHE A 10 8.45 20.27 4.88
C PHE A 10 9.41 19.15 4.46
N ASP A 11 9.94 18.42 5.43
CA ASP A 11 10.64 17.17 5.13
C ASP A 11 9.63 16.18 4.54
N LEU A 12 9.85 15.73 3.30
CA LEU A 12 8.95 14.79 2.62
C LEU A 12 8.75 13.50 3.42
N GLY A 13 9.75 13.09 4.21
CA GLY A 13 9.63 11.95 5.11
C GLY A 13 8.64 12.17 6.26
N GLN A 14 8.25 13.41 6.55
CA GLN A 14 7.18 13.73 7.49
C GLN A 14 5.79 13.69 6.87
N LEU A 15 5.68 13.69 5.54
CA LEU A 15 4.40 13.70 4.82
C LEU A 15 4.04 12.33 4.26
N VAL A 16 5.01 11.60 3.70
CA VAL A 16 4.74 10.32 3.06
C VAL A 16 5.96 9.40 3.09
N ASN A 17 5.71 8.12 3.40
CA ASN A 17 6.71 7.07 3.23
C ASN A 17 6.44 6.28 1.95
N PHE A 18 7.48 6.01 1.17
CA PHE A 18 7.39 5.21 -0.05
C PHE A 18 8.02 3.84 0.17
N ILE A 19 7.28 2.78 -0.15
CA ILE A 19 7.78 1.42 -0.20
C ILE A 19 7.71 0.95 -1.65
N VAL A 20 8.85 0.53 -2.20
CA VAL A 20 8.90 -0.05 -3.55
C VAL A 20 9.33 -1.49 -3.38
N MET A 21 8.42 -2.42 -3.65
CA MET A 21 8.75 -3.84 -3.60
C MET A 21 9.63 -4.21 -4.80
N GLY A 22 10.68 -4.95 -4.52
CA GLY A 22 11.50 -5.64 -5.50
C GLY A 22 10.86 -6.93 -5.97
N ARG A 23 11.35 -7.44 -7.10
CA ARG A 23 10.94 -8.75 -7.59
C ARG A 23 11.45 -9.84 -6.64
N GLY A 24 10.53 -10.66 -6.14
CA GLY A 24 10.84 -11.74 -5.20
C GLY A 24 10.66 -11.34 -3.73
N ASP A 25 10.37 -10.06 -3.45
CA ASP A 25 9.91 -9.64 -2.14
C ASP A 25 8.58 -10.32 -1.82
N THR A 26 8.43 -10.71 -0.57
CA THR A 26 7.26 -11.42 -0.05
C THR A 26 6.31 -10.46 0.67
N VAL A 27 5.06 -10.87 0.81
CA VAL A 27 4.09 -10.12 1.63
C VAL A 27 4.56 -10.00 3.09
N ILE A 28 5.27 -11.00 3.61
CA ILE A 28 5.82 -10.99 4.97
C ILE A 28 6.86 -9.86 5.14
N GLU A 29 7.74 -9.67 4.16
CA GLU A 29 8.74 -8.60 4.18
C GLU A 29 8.08 -7.22 4.07
N LEU A 30 7.04 -7.09 3.24
CA LEU A 30 6.24 -5.87 3.17
C LEU A 30 5.59 -5.57 4.54
N GLU A 31 4.96 -6.54 5.17
CA GLU A 31 4.31 -6.37 6.48
C GLU A 31 5.31 -6.01 7.58
N ALA A 32 6.53 -6.57 7.53
CA ALA A 32 7.61 -6.18 8.43
C ALA A 32 8.03 -4.71 8.23
N ALA A 33 8.06 -4.22 6.98
CA ALA A 33 8.35 -2.81 6.69
C ALA A 33 7.20 -1.87 7.09
N LEU A 34 5.94 -2.32 6.97
CA LEU A 34 4.76 -1.56 7.36
C LEU A 34 4.54 -1.52 8.87
N GLY A 35 4.94 -2.58 9.58
CA GLY A 35 4.62 -2.77 11.00
C GLY A 35 3.18 -3.26 11.25
N PHE A 36 2.44 -3.62 10.20
CA PHE A 36 1.10 -4.19 10.27
C PHE A 36 0.83 -5.07 9.05
N SER A 37 -0.21 -5.90 9.14
CA SER A 37 -0.60 -6.81 8.07
C SER A 37 -1.38 -6.08 6.96
N VAL A 38 -0.95 -6.27 5.71
CA VAL A 38 -1.67 -5.82 4.51
C VAL A 38 -2.82 -6.79 4.18
N MET A 39 -2.67 -8.05 4.57
CA MET A 39 -3.63 -9.14 4.34
C MET A 39 -4.73 -9.23 5.43
N THR A 40 -4.69 -8.36 6.43
CA THR A 40 -5.65 -8.33 7.55
C THR A 40 -6.22 -6.93 7.71
N ASN A 41 -7.54 -6.84 7.80
CA ASN A 41 -8.20 -5.56 8.05
C ASN A 41 -7.83 -5.04 9.46
N ARG A 42 -7.37 -3.81 9.52
CA ARG A 42 -6.82 -3.18 10.74
C ARG A 42 -7.88 -2.85 11.79
N SER A 43 -9.14 -2.73 11.40
CA SER A 43 -10.24 -2.33 12.29
C SER A 43 -11.00 -3.51 12.87
N ASN A 44 -11.21 -4.58 12.08
CA ASN A 44 -12.04 -5.72 12.49
C ASN A 44 -11.26 -7.05 12.58
N GLY A 45 -10.02 -7.11 12.09
CA GLY A 45 -9.16 -8.31 12.15
C GLY A 45 -9.51 -9.41 11.15
N CYS A 46 -10.47 -9.21 10.25
CA CYS A 46 -10.76 -10.15 9.17
C CYS A 46 -9.53 -10.30 8.27
N ARG A 47 -9.22 -11.54 7.87
CA ARG A 47 -8.12 -11.87 6.97
C ARG A 47 -8.61 -12.00 5.54
N TYR A 48 -7.72 -11.78 4.58
CA TYR A 48 -7.99 -12.10 3.19
C TYR A 48 -8.46 -13.56 3.06
N GLY A 49 -9.57 -13.77 2.33
CA GLY A 49 -10.29 -15.04 2.23
C GLY A 49 -11.50 -15.16 3.16
N ASP A 50 -11.60 -14.33 4.21
CA ASP A 50 -12.81 -14.25 5.03
C ASP A 50 -13.95 -13.56 4.25
N ALA A 51 -15.21 -13.99 4.47
CA ALA A 51 -16.37 -13.50 3.74
C ALA A 51 -16.60 -11.98 3.90
N ASP A 52 -16.26 -11.43 5.06
CA ASP A 52 -16.44 -10.02 5.40
C ASP A 52 -15.14 -9.20 5.23
N PHE A 53 -14.12 -9.76 4.55
CA PHE A 53 -12.86 -9.06 4.35
C PHE A 53 -13.02 -7.83 3.45
N LEU A 54 -12.54 -6.70 3.96
CA LEU A 54 -12.29 -5.50 3.19
C LEU A 54 -10.86 -5.04 3.49
N PRO A 55 -10.12 -4.57 2.48
CA PRO A 55 -8.79 -4.03 2.70
C PRO A 55 -8.83 -2.73 3.52
N SER A 56 -7.71 -2.40 4.15
CA SER A 56 -7.58 -1.20 5.00
C SER A 56 -6.86 -0.03 4.32
N TRP A 57 -6.54 -0.12 3.03
CA TRP A 57 -6.03 1.01 2.26
C TRP A 57 -7.17 1.91 1.78
N GLU A 58 -6.89 3.19 1.62
CA GLU A 58 -7.85 4.17 1.13
C GLU A 58 -7.97 4.15 -0.39
N VAL A 59 -6.85 3.89 -1.09
CA VAL A 59 -6.79 3.90 -2.55
C VAL A 59 -5.90 2.76 -3.05
N ILE A 60 -6.34 2.16 -4.15
CA ILE A 60 -5.52 1.31 -5.00
C ILE A 60 -5.64 1.77 -6.46
N GLU A 61 -4.51 1.99 -7.11
CA GLU A 61 -4.42 2.36 -8.52
C GLU A 61 -3.70 1.27 -9.31
N VAL A 62 -4.16 1.03 -10.54
CA VAL A 62 -3.62 -0.01 -11.42
C VAL A 62 -2.79 0.62 -12.52
N HIS A 63 -1.51 0.30 -12.53
CA HIS A 63 -0.59 0.68 -13.59
C HIS A 63 -0.26 -0.53 -14.47
N ARG A 64 0.42 -0.30 -15.60
CA ARG A 64 0.77 -1.38 -16.55
C ARG A 64 1.54 -2.53 -15.89
N TYR A 65 2.49 -2.20 -15.01
CA TYR A 65 3.40 -3.18 -14.38
C TYR A 65 3.30 -3.20 -12.86
N TRP A 66 2.49 -2.32 -12.27
CA TRP A 66 2.47 -2.08 -10.84
C TRP A 66 1.03 -1.95 -10.33
N TYR A 67 0.84 -2.28 -9.07
CA TYR A 67 -0.21 -1.69 -8.25
C TYR A 67 0.40 -0.60 -7.39
N GLU A 68 -0.35 0.47 -7.17
CA GLU A 68 -0.03 1.53 -6.21
C GLU A 68 -1.09 1.49 -5.12
N VAL A 69 -0.67 1.27 -3.87
CA VAL A 69 -1.56 1.15 -2.71
C VAL A 69 -1.25 2.28 -1.73
N VAL A 70 -2.28 2.99 -1.28
CA VAL A 70 -2.13 4.16 -0.41
C VAL A 70 -2.83 3.94 0.92
N TYR A 71 -2.08 4.14 2.00
CA TYR A 71 -2.59 4.22 3.36
C TYR A 71 -2.50 5.67 3.87
N VAL A 72 -3.53 6.14 4.56
CA VAL A 72 -3.53 7.36 5.37
C VAL A 72 -3.60 6.94 6.84
N LEU A 73 -2.53 7.19 7.59
CA LEU A 73 -2.37 6.60 8.93
C LEU A 73 -2.59 7.59 10.08
N GLY A 74 -2.74 8.88 9.77
CA GLY A 74 -2.93 9.95 10.74
C GLY A 74 -3.83 11.07 10.22
N ASP A 75 -4.35 11.88 11.14
CA ASP A 75 -5.11 13.10 10.85
C ASP A 75 -4.22 14.29 10.45
N ASP A 76 -2.91 14.15 10.64
CA ASP A 76 -1.86 15.05 10.16
C ASP A 76 -1.57 14.91 8.66
N GLY A 77 -2.20 13.92 8.00
CA GLY A 77 -2.02 13.65 6.58
C GLY A 77 -0.84 12.72 6.27
N PHE A 78 -0.18 12.13 7.28
CA PHE A 78 0.87 11.15 7.04
C PHE A 78 0.32 9.91 6.33
N GLY A 79 0.97 9.53 5.23
CA GLY A 79 0.58 8.36 4.45
C GLY A 79 1.74 7.44 4.07
N ILE A 80 1.39 6.24 3.61
CA ILE A 80 2.32 5.30 3.01
C ILE A 80 1.84 4.99 1.59
N VAL A 81 2.74 5.09 0.62
CA VAL A 81 2.50 4.67 -0.77
C VAL A 81 3.37 3.46 -1.07
N ILE A 82 2.74 2.37 -1.51
CA ILE A 82 3.40 1.10 -1.79
C ILE A 82 3.29 0.84 -3.30
N PHE A 83 4.43 0.67 -3.96
CA PHE A 83 4.50 0.19 -5.34
C PHE A 83 4.79 -1.31 -5.35
N VAL A 84 3.83 -2.09 -5.85
CA VAL A 84 3.88 -3.55 -5.91
C VAL A 84 4.00 -4.00 -7.36
N PRO A 85 5.13 -4.61 -7.80
CA PRO A 85 5.25 -5.20 -9.13
C PRO A 85 4.24 -6.33 -9.32
N LYS A 86 3.59 -6.41 -10.49
CA LYS A 86 2.60 -7.46 -10.80
C LYS A 86 3.17 -8.89 -10.87
N ASP A 87 4.49 -9.03 -10.88
CA ASP A 87 5.22 -10.30 -10.89
C ASP A 87 5.91 -10.61 -9.55
N THR A 88 5.37 -10.07 -8.44
CA THR A 88 5.87 -10.30 -7.07
C THR A 88 5.04 -11.38 -6.33
N ASP A 89 5.07 -11.40 -4.99
CA ASP A 89 4.27 -12.27 -4.10
C ASP A 89 2.86 -12.62 -4.65
N PRO A 90 2.59 -13.90 -4.97
CA PRO A 90 1.35 -14.29 -5.64
C PRO A 90 0.07 -14.03 -4.84
N GLU A 91 0.12 -14.21 -3.51
CA GLU A 91 -1.06 -14.07 -2.65
C GLU A 91 -1.44 -12.59 -2.52
N LEU A 92 -0.43 -11.72 -2.37
CA LEU A 92 -0.63 -10.28 -2.41
C LEU A 92 -1.21 -9.84 -3.76
N ILE A 93 -0.67 -10.36 -4.87
CA ILE A 93 -1.17 -10.00 -6.21
C ILE A 93 -2.61 -10.45 -6.43
N GLU A 94 -2.99 -11.63 -5.96
CA GLU A 94 -4.38 -12.11 -6.04
C GLU A 94 -5.33 -11.16 -5.31
N MET A 95 -4.99 -10.75 -4.08
CA MET A 95 -5.78 -9.79 -3.32
C MET A 95 -5.85 -8.43 -4.02
N LEU A 96 -4.72 -7.90 -4.49
CA LEU A 96 -4.69 -6.59 -5.17
C LEU A 96 -5.50 -6.62 -6.48
N GLN A 97 -5.47 -7.72 -7.21
CA GLN A 97 -6.32 -7.92 -8.39
C GLN A 97 -7.80 -7.92 -8.06
N GLN A 98 -8.20 -8.58 -6.96
CA GLN A 98 -9.60 -8.69 -6.56
C GLN A 98 -10.21 -7.33 -6.15
N TYR A 99 -9.42 -6.48 -5.50
CA TYR A 99 -9.91 -5.21 -4.92
C TYR A 99 -9.52 -3.96 -5.72
N ALA A 100 -8.75 -4.12 -6.80
CA ALA A 100 -8.47 -3.05 -7.72
C ALA A 100 -9.73 -2.66 -8.54
N PRO A 101 -9.93 -1.36 -8.83
CA PRO A 101 -10.97 -0.93 -9.77
C PRO A 101 -10.71 -1.46 -11.19
N GLU A 102 -11.80 -1.67 -11.95
CA GLU A 102 -11.75 -2.09 -13.38
C GLU A 102 -11.18 -1.01 -14.31
#